data_AF-A0A2V8A8D7-F1
#
_entry.id   AF-A0A2V8A8D7-F1
#
_cell.length_a   1.000
_cell.length_b   1.000
_cell.length_c   1.000
_cell.angle_alpha   90.00
_cell.angle_beta   90.00
_cell.angle_gamma   90.00
#
_symmetry.space_group_name_H-M   'P 1'
#
loop_
_entity.id
_entity.type
_entity.pdbx_description
1 polymer ?
#
loop_
_entity_poly.entity_id
_entity_poly.type
_entity_poly.pdbx_seq_one_letter_code
_entity_poly.pdbx_strand_id
1 'polypeptide(L)'
;AIFGALLVFAGASEVSGYALRWRFQGWVAWAAGAASGLLGGLVGNQGGIRSAAMLGFDVKKERFVATATATALFVDAARVPIYAVAERREVAAIWPLVLLATVGTLAGTLGGQWMLPRVPEHRFRKVVGTIILFLGIGTLIRGRAD
;
A
#
# COMPACT_ATOMS: atom_id res chain seq x y z
N ALA A 1 3.47 -15.72 8.36
CA ALA A 1 3.81 -16.49 7.13
C ALA A 1 2.92 -16.18 5.91
N ILE A 2 1.59 -16.38 5.98
CA ILE A 2 0.68 -16.28 4.81
C ILE A 2 0.74 -14.91 4.11
N PHE A 3 0.71 -13.81 4.86
CA PHE A 3 0.73 -12.46 4.28
C PHE A 3 2.03 -12.10 3.57
N GLY A 4 3.17 -12.46 4.18
CA GLY A 4 4.45 -12.25 3.53
C GLY A 4 4.58 -13.10 2.26
N ALA A 5 4.04 -14.33 2.24
CA ALA A 5 3.97 -15.14 1.03
C ALA A 5 3.09 -14.51 -0.06
N LEU A 6 1.94 -13.92 0.31
CA LEU A 6 1.08 -13.18 -0.62
C LEU A 6 1.78 -11.95 -1.21
N LEU A 7 2.49 -11.18 -0.39
CA LEU A 7 3.26 -10.01 -0.85
C LEU A 7 4.43 -10.43 -1.75
N VAL A 8 5.14 -11.51 -1.40
CA VAL A 8 6.20 -12.06 -2.26
C VAL A 8 5.62 -12.52 -3.59
N PHE A 9 4.51 -13.25 -3.59
CA PHE A 9 3.84 -13.67 -4.81
C PHE A 9 3.44 -12.48 -5.70
N ALA A 10 2.78 -11.47 -5.12
CA ALA A 10 2.36 -10.28 -5.85
C ALA A 10 3.53 -9.44 -6.37
N GLY A 11 4.57 -9.26 -5.56
CA GLY A 11 5.78 -8.55 -5.98
C GLY A 11 6.56 -9.30 -7.07
N ALA A 12 6.71 -10.62 -6.93
CA ALA A 12 7.40 -11.45 -7.92
C ALA A 12 6.62 -11.55 -9.24
N SER A 13 5.29 -11.67 -9.19
CA SER A 13 4.44 -11.71 -10.39
C SER A 13 4.49 -10.38 -11.17
N GLU A 14 4.63 -9.26 -10.47
CA GLU A 14 4.79 -7.94 -11.09
C GLU A 14 6.19 -7.72 -11.68
N VAL A 15 7.25 -8.06 -10.93
CA VAL A 15 8.64 -7.92 -11.39
C VAL A 15 8.92 -8.80 -12.62
N SER A 16 8.34 -10.00 -12.66
CA SER A 16 8.46 -10.93 -13.79
C SER A 16 7.58 -10.57 -14.99
N GLY A 17 6.74 -9.53 -14.88
CA GLY A 17 5.84 -9.09 -15.94
C GLY A 17 4.63 -10.01 -16.19
N TYR A 18 4.48 -11.08 -15.42
CA TYR A 18 3.33 -12.01 -15.53
C TYR A 18 2.03 -11.42 -15.00
N ALA A 19 2.10 -10.44 -14.09
CA ALA A 19 0.94 -9.72 -13.57
C ALA A 19 0.16 -8.94 -14.65
N LEU A 20 0.79 -8.56 -15.77
CA LEU A 20 0.10 -7.96 -16.93
C LEU A 20 -0.96 -8.88 -17.57
N ARG A 21 -0.92 -10.19 -17.27
CA ARG A 21 -1.92 -11.15 -17.77
C ARG A 21 -3.12 -11.31 -16.84
N TRP A 22 -3.02 -10.84 -15.60
CA TRP A 22 -4.08 -10.96 -14.60
C TRP A 22 -4.93 -9.70 -14.69
N ARG A 23 -6.14 -9.83 -15.21
CA ARG A 23 -7.11 -8.73 -15.28
C ARG A 23 -8.22 -9.03 -14.30
N PHE A 24 -8.19 -8.43 -13.11
CA PHE A 24 -9.32 -8.49 -12.20
C PHE A 24 -10.50 -7.71 -12.81
N GLN A 25 -11.50 -8.43 -13.31
CA GLN A 25 -12.73 -7.87 -13.88
C GLN A 25 -13.96 -8.55 -13.26
N GLY A 26 -15.07 -7.81 -13.20
CA GLY A 26 -16.34 -8.31 -12.65
C GLY A 26 -16.25 -8.66 -11.17
N TRP A 27 -16.80 -9.82 -10.79
CA TRP A 27 -16.89 -10.27 -9.40
C TRP A 27 -15.51 -10.45 -8.73
N VAL A 28 -14.48 -10.80 -9.50
CA VAL A 28 -13.12 -11.02 -8.98
C VAL A 28 -12.55 -9.71 -8.43
N ALA A 29 -12.88 -8.56 -9.03
CA ALA A 29 -12.46 -7.25 -8.55
C ALA A 29 -13.07 -6.93 -7.17
N TRP A 30 -14.35 -7.26 -6.97
CA TRP A 30 -15.03 -7.10 -5.69
C TRP A 30 -14.44 -8.02 -4.62
N ALA A 31 -14.22 -9.28 -4.95
CA ALA A 31 -13.59 -10.25 -4.06
C ALA A 31 -12.15 -9.82 -3.67
N ALA A 32 -11.37 -9.36 -4.65
CA ALA A 32 -10.01 -8.84 -4.41
C ALA A 32 -10.03 -7.60 -3.51
N GLY A 33 -10.98 -6.68 -3.70
CA GLY A 33 -11.16 -5.51 -2.85
C GLY A 33 -11.54 -5.86 -1.41
N ALA A 34 -12.52 -6.76 -1.23
CA ALA A 34 -12.95 -7.23 0.09
C ALA A 34 -11.81 -7.98 0.81
N ALA A 35 -11.12 -8.88 0.12
CA ALA A 35 -9.97 -9.59 0.65
C ALA A 35 -8.84 -8.62 1.02
N SER A 36 -8.52 -7.64 0.15
CA SER A 36 -7.51 -6.62 0.44
C SER A 36 -7.87 -5.80 1.68
N GLY A 37 -9.14 -5.43 1.86
CA GLY A 37 -9.61 -4.68 3.02
C GLY A 37 -9.49 -5.49 4.32
N LEU A 38 -9.98 -6.73 4.32
CA LEU A 38 -9.93 -7.63 5.47
C LEU A 38 -8.49 -7.96 5.86
N LEU A 39 -7.70 -8.45 4.91
CA LEU A 39 -6.31 -8.84 5.13
C LEU A 39 -5.45 -7.63 5.50
N GLY A 40 -5.68 -6.49 4.85
CA GLY A 40 -5.02 -5.23 5.21
C GLY A 40 -5.33 -4.80 6.65
N GLY A 41 -6.59 -4.89 7.08
CA GLY A 41 -7.01 -4.60 8.45
C GLY A 41 -6.32 -5.49 9.49
N LEU A 42 -6.31 -6.80 9.26
CA LEU A 42 -5.74 -7.79 10.18
C LEU A 42 -4.21 -7.67 10.31
N VAL A 43 -3.50 -7.30 9.24
CA VAL A 43 -2.04 -7.20 9.24
C VAL A 43 -1.54 -5.87 9.83
N GLY A 44 -2.40 -4.86 9.87
CA GLY A 44 -2.01 -3.50 10.28
C GLY A 44 -1.19 -2.73 9.24
N ASN A 45 -0.53 -3.42 8.29
CA ASN A 45 0.24 -2.82 7.19
C ASN A 45 -0.53 -2.86 5.85
N GLN A 46 -1.49 -1.95 5.71
CA GLN A 46 -2.43 -1.91 4.58
C GLN A 46 -1.82 -1.47 3.25
N GLY A 47 -0.74 -0.69 3.29
CA GLY A 47 -0.15 -0.08 2.09
C GLY A 47 0.31 -1.13 1.07
N GLY A 48 1.11 -2.11 1.53
CA GLY A 48 1.64 -3.16 0.65
C GLY A 48 0.56 -4.08 0.08
N ILE A 49 -0.39 -4.51 0.90
CA ILE A 49 -1.47 -5.43 0.49
C ILE A 49 -2.40 -4.75 -0.53
N ARG A 50 -2.76 -3.48 -0.30
CA ARG A 50 -3.57 -2.72 -1.25
C ARG A 50 -2.85 -2.53 -2.56
N SER A 51 -1.59 -2.11 -2.53
CA SER A 51 -0.81 -1.90 -3.75
C SER A 51 -0.64 -3.21 -4.53
N ALA A 52 -0.46 -4.34 -3.84
CA ALA A 52 -0.44 -5.66 -4.44
C ALA A 52 -1.76 -6.03 -5.13
N ALA A 53 -2.90 -5.78 -4.48
CA ALA A 53 -4.22 -6.01 -5.09
C ALA A 53 -4.45 -5.11 -6.30
N MET A 54 -4.03 -3.84 -6.23
CA MET A 54 -4.16 -2.87 -7.31
C MET A 54 -3.26 -3.16 -8.52
N LEU A 55 -2.12 -3.84 -8.33
CA LEU A 55 -1.24 -4.24 -9.44
C LEU A 55 -1.90 -5.26 -10.37
N GLY A 56 -2.86 -6.06 -9.89
CA GLY A 56 -3.68 -6.95 -10.72
C GLY A 56 -4.77 -6.26 -11.54
N PHE A 57 -4.82 -4.92 -11.49
CA PHE A 57 -5.64 -4.12 -12.39
C PHE A 57 -4.75 -3.42 -13.42
N ASP A 58 -5.19 -3.43 -14.68
CA ASP A 58 -4.55 -2.69 -15.77
C ASP A 58 -5.02 -1.22 -15.73
N VAL A 59 -4.51 -0.46 -14.77
CA VAL A 59 -4.82 0.96 -14.58
C VAL A 59 -3.57 1.80 -14.72
N LYS A 60 -3.73 3.00 -15.31
CA LYS A 60 -2.66 3.99 -15.41
C LYS A 60 -2.16 4.38 -14.01
N LYS A 61 -0.86 4.65 -13.87
CA LYS A 61 -0.19 5.04 -12.62
C LYS A 61 -0.88 6.19 -11.88
N GLU A 62 -1.47 7.16 -12.60
CA GLU A 62 -2.19 8.27 -11.96
C GLU A 62 -3.48 7.78 -11.28
N ARG A 63 -4.23 6.88 -11.95
CA ARG A 63 -5.42 6.25 -11.37
C ARG A 63 -5.05 5.32 -10.23
N PHE A 64 -3.94 4.60 -10.37
CA PHE A 64 -3.40 3.77 -9.29
C PHE A 64 -3.14 4.61 -8.03
N VAL A 65 -2.39 5.71 -8.16
CA VAL A 65 -2.06 6.58 -7.02
C VAL A 65 -3.33 7.25 -6.48
N ALA A 66 -4.21 7.76 -7.33
CA ALA A 66 -5.44 8.41 -6.90
C ALA A 66 -6.36 7.47 -6.09
N THR A 67 -6.60 6.25 -6.59
CA THR A 67 -7.45 5.27 -5.89
C THR A 67 -6.78 4.75 -4.61
N ALA A 68 -5.47 4.53 -4.62
CA ALA A 68 -4.73 4.20 -3.40
C ALA A 68 -4.85 5.32 -2.36
N THR A 69 -4.67 6.58 -2.75
CA THR A 69 -4.80 7.71 -1.82
C THR A 69 -6.24 7.88 -1.32
N ALA A 70 -7.23 7.78 -2.19
CA ALA A 70 -8.65 7.89 -1.80
C ALA A 70 -9.03 6.81 -0.76
N THR A 71 -8.65 5.56 -1.00
CA THR A 71 -8.90 4.48 -0.04
C THR A 71 -8.13 4.68 1.27
N ALA A 72 -6.91 5.22 1.24
CA ALA A 72 -6.17 5.55 2.46
C ALA A 72 -6.94 6.58 3.29
N LEU A 73 -7.44 7.62 2.63
CA LEU A 73 -8.18 8.71 3.28
C LEU A 73 -9.44 8.20 4.01
N PHE A 74 -10.17 7.26 3.41
CA PHE A 74 -11.33 6.63 4.06
C PHE A 74 -10.94 5.81 5.30
N VAL A 75 -9.82 5.08 5.25
CA VAL A 75 -9.33 4.32 6.41
C VAL A 75 -8.86 5.28 7.50
N ASP A 76 -8.12 6.33 7.14
CA ASP A 76 -7.61 7.32 8.09
C ASP A 76 -8.77 8.09 8.74
N ALA A 77 -9.82 8.42 7.98
CA ALA A 77 -11.03 9.04 8.52
C ALA A 77 -11.71 8.16 9.59
N ALA A 78 -11.61 6.84 9.50
CA ALA A 78 -12.11 5.93 10.53
C ALA A 78 -11.15 5.79 11.72
N ARG A 79 -9.83 5.83 11.50
CA ARG A 79 -8.81 5.58 12.53
C ARG A 79 -8.46 6.80 13.37
N VAL A 80 -8.23 7.94 12.71
CA VAL A 80 -7.72 9.16 13.36
C VAL A 80 -8.61 9.63 14.52
N PRO A 81 -9.96 9.66 14.40
CA PRO A 81 -10.80 10.05 15.53
C PRO A 81 -10.66 9.12 16.74
N ILE A 82 -10.54 7.81 16.48
CA ILE A 82 -10.38 6.80 17.53
C ILE A 82 -9.04 7.01 18.24
N TYR A 83 -7.94 7.17 17.49
CA TYR A 83 -6.62 7.44 18.08
C TYR A 83 -6.58 8.77 18.84
N ALA A 84 -7.24 9.81 18.34
CA ALA A 84 -7.29 11.11 19.01
C ALA A 84 -7.99 11.05 20.38
N VAL A 85 -9.01 10.19 20.52
CA VAL A 85 -9.78 10.03 21.76
C VAL A 85 -9.14 9.00 22.69
N ALA A 86 -8.87 7.79 22.20
CA ALA A 86 -8.38 6.67 22.98
C ALA A 86 -6.92 6.88 23.43
N GLU A 87 -6.07 7.38 22.53
CA GLU A 87 -4.61 7.46 22.74
C GLU A 87 -4.13 8.91 22.90
N ARG A 88 -5.01 9.81 23.37
CA ARG A 88 -4.76 11.26 23.47
C ARG A 88 -3.39 11.58 24.10
N ARG A 89 -3.04 10.94 25.22
CA ARG A 89 -1.81 11.24 25.97
C ARG A 89 -0.57 10.78 25.23
N GLU A 90 -0.62 9.62 24.60
CA GLU A 90 0.50 9.07 23.84
C GLU A 90 0.75 9.88 22.57
N VAL A 91 -0.31 10.19 21.82
CA VAL A 91 -0.24 11.06 20.64
C VAL A 91 0.30 12.44 20.99
N ALA A 92 -0.13 13.00 22.12
CA ALA A 92 0.40 14.27 22.61
C ALA A 92 1.87 14.18 23.02
N ALA A 93 2.37 13.04 23.51
CA ALA A 93 3.78 12.88 23.85
C ALA A 93 4.69 12.84 22.61
N ILE A 94 4.19 12.31 21.49
CA ILE A 94 4.95 12.17 20.23
C ILE A 94 4.65 13.27 19.20
N TRP A 95 3.97 14.36 19.59
CA TRP A 95 3.56 15.43 18.69
C TRP A 95 4.67 15.98 17.76
N PRO A 96 5.96 16.11 18.19
CA PRO A 96 7.00 16.61 17.29
C PRO A 96 7.31 15.63 16.17
N LEU A 97 7.28 14.32 16.47
CA LEU A 97 7.50 13.25 15.49
C LEU A 97 6.35 13.19 14.49
N VAL A 98 5.11 13.36 14.96
CA VAL A 98 3.93 13.43 14.09
C VAL A 98 4.03 14.62 13.15
N LEU A 99 4.42 15.79 13.65
CA LEU A 99 4.60 16.98 12.83
C LEU A 99 5.70 16.78 11.78
N LEU A 100 6.85 16.25 12.18
CA LEU A 100 7.97 15.96 11.27
C LEU A 100 7.57 14.96 10.18
N ALA A 101 6.91 13.86 10.56
CA ALA A 101 6.41 12.85 9.63
C ALA A 101 5.37 13.43 8.66
N THR A 102 4.49 14.32 9.15
CA THR A 102 3.49 15.02 8.33
C THR A 102 4.17 15.92 7.30
N VAL A 103 5.12 16.76 7.71
CA VAL A 103 5.88 17.63 6.80
C VAL A 103 6.66 16.81 5.78
N GLY A 104 7.33 15.73 6.22
CA GLY A 104 8.05 14.82 5.32
C GLY A 104 7.11 14.14 4.30
N THR A 105 5.93 13.71 4.74
CA THR A 105 4.92 13.10 3.85
C THR A 105 4.37 14.11 2.85
N LEU A 106 4.11 15.36 3.27
CA LEU A 106 3.69 16.44 2.37
C LEU A 106 4.76 16.75 1.33
N ALA A 107 6.01 16.96 1.76
CA ALA A 107 7.12 17.21 0.86
C ALA A 107 7.33 16.05 -0.14
N GLY A 108 7.29 14.80 0.35
CA GLY A 108 7.38 13.61 -0.48
C GLY A 108 6.22 13.47 -1.48
N THR A 109 5.00 13.81 -1.06
CA THR A 109 3.81 13.74 -1.92
C THR A 109 3.85 14.81 -3.02
N LEU A 110 4.24 16.04 -2.68
CA LEU A 110 4.39 17.13 -3.64
C LEU A 110 5.52 16.83 -4.65
N GLY A 111 6.67 16.35 -4.17
CA GLY A 111 7.76 15.90 -5.03
C GLY A 111 7.35 14.72 -5.92
N GLY A 112 6.62 13.76 -5.35
CA GLY A 112 6.07 12.60 -6.06
C GLY A 112 5.09 13.02 -7.15
N GLN A 113 4.19 13.96 -6.88
CA GLN A 113 3.23 14.49 -7.86
C GLN A 113 3.94 15.12 -9.07
N TRP A 114 5.05 15.83 -8.85
CA TRP A 114 5.84 16.41 -9.93
C TRP A 114 6.64 15.34 -10.71
N MET A 115 7.13 14.32 -10.03
CA MET A 115 7.90 13.23 -10.65
C MET A 115 7.02 12.25 -11.43
N LEU A 116 5.82 11.93 -10.93
CA LEU A 116 4.96 10.84 -11.42
C LEU A 116 4.69 10.89 -12.94
N PRO A 117 4.37 12.05 -13.56
CA PRO A 117 4.13 12.12 -15.01
C PRO A 117 5.36 11.74 -15.84
N ARG A 118 6.57 11.99 -15.32
CA ARG A 118 7.85 11.74 -16.00
C ARG A 118 8.26 10.26 -15.98
N VAL A 119 7.65 9.44 -15.14
CA VAL A 119 8.00 8.02 -14.99
C VAL A 119 7.19 7.17 -15.97
N PRO A 120 7.81 6.37 -16.86
CA PRO A 120 7.08 5.44 -17.71
C PRO A 120 6.27 4.41 -16.91
N GLU A 121 5.10 4.03 -17.39
CA GLU A 121 4.17 3.08 -16.73
C GLU A 121 4.85 1.77 -16.32
N HIS A 122 5.62 1.18 -17.23
CA HIS A 122 6.39 -0.05 -16.98
C HIS A 122 7.40 0.10 -15.84
N ARG A 123 8.09 1.25 -15.77
CA ARG A 123 9.05 1.51 -14.69
C ARG A 123 8.32 1.69 -13.36
N PHE A 124 7.20 2.41 -13.35
CA PHE A 124 6.38 2.58 -12.16
C PHE A 124 5.93 1.23 -11.60
N ARG A 125 5.31 0.38 -12.43
CA ARG A 125 4.82 -0.94 -12.01
C ARG A 125 5.95 -1.84 -11.50
N LYS A 126 7.11 -1.85 -12.17
CA LYS A 126 8.31 -2.57 -11.71
C LYS A 126 8.82 -2.08 -10.35
N VAL A 127 8.91 -0.76 -10.15
CA VAL A 127 9.38 -0.18 -8.88
C VAL A 127 8.43 -0.55 -7.74
N VAL A 128 7.11 -0.37 -7.94
CA VAL A 128 6.10 -0.74 -6.93
C VAL A 128 6.13 -2.24 -6.64
N GLY A 129 6.19 -3.09 -7.67
CA GLY A 129 6.31 -4.54 -7.50
C GLY A 129 7.57 -4.96 -6.74
N THR A 130 8.70 -4.30 -7.02
CA THR A 130 9.97 -4.54 -6.32
C THR A 130 9.87 -4.16 -4.84
N ILE A 131 9.27 -3.01 -4.53
CA ILE A 131 9.06 -2.57 -3.14
C ILE A 131 8.17 -3.58 -2.39
N ILE A 132 7.07 -4.01 -3.01
CA ILE A 132 6.16 -5.01 -2.43
C ILE A 132 6.87 -6.35 -2.20
N LEU A 133 7.72 -6.78 -3.13
CA LEU A 133 8.51 -8.00 -3.02
C LEU A 133 9.44 -7.94 -1.79
N PHE A 134 10.19 -6.84 -1.64
CA PHE A 134 11.06 -6.65 -0.48
C PHE A 134 10.27 -6.59 0.83
N LEU A 135 9.12 -5.93 0.83
CA LEU A 135 8.21 -5.89 1.98
C LEU A 135 7.73 -7.30 2.36
N GLY A 136 7.38 -8.12 1.37
CA GLY A 136 6.98 -9.51 1.54
C GLY A 136 8.10 -10.38 2.10
N ILE A 137 9.33 -10.24 1.59
CA ILE A 137 10.50 -10.96 2.09
C ILE A 137 10.78 -10.55 3.54
N GLY A 138 10.80 -9.25 3.83
CA GLY A 138 11.04 -8.73 5.18
C GLY A 138 10.01 -9.23 6.19
N THR A 139 8.73 -9.22 5.82
CA THR A 139 7.65 -9.75 6.68
C THR A 139 7.73 -11.27 6.86
N LEU A 140 8.18 -12.03 5.86
CA LEU A 140 8.42 -13.48 6.00
C LEU A 140 9.57 -13.81 6.95
N ILE A 141 10.68 -13.06 6.87
CA ILE A 141 11.84 -13.28 7.73
C ILE A 141 11.47 -12.97 9.18
N ARG A 142 10.79 -11.83 9.41
CA ARG A 142 10.39 -11.41 10.76
C ARG A 142 9.35 -12.34 11.37
N GLY A 143 8.33 -12.73 10.61
CA GLY A 143 7.33 -13.70 11.07
C GLY A 143 7.77 -15.17 11.10
N ARG A 144 9.08 -15.45 10.94
CA ARG A 144 9.71 -16.74 11.27
C ARG A 144 10.56 -16.67 12.55
N ALA A 145 10.83 -15.46 13.05
CA ALA A 145 11.63 -15.20 14.24
C ALA A 145 10.78 -15.06 15.51
N ASP A 146 9.46 -14.90 15.34
CA ASP A 146 8.41 -14.96 16.37
C ASP A 146 7.66 -16.29 16.26
#